data_AF-A0A8K9ULM9-F1
#
_entry.id   AF-A0A8K9ULM9-F1
#
_cell.length_a   1.000
_cell.length_b   1.000
_cell.length_c   1.000
_cell.angle_alpha   90.00
_cell.angle_beta   90.00
_cell.angle_gamma   90.00
#
_symmetry.space_group_name_H-M   'P 1'
#
loop_
_entity.id
_entity.type
_entity.pdbx_description
1 polymer ?
#
loop_
_entity_poly.entity_id
_entity_poly.type
_entity_poly.pdbx_seq_one_letter_code
_entity_poly.pdbx_strand_id
1 'polypeptide(L)'
;MVSILFLFPLIAAMSAEEPPGCKIRITNRGLEMLKYETQKFVVEELSNITMPEMKGKEGHFQYTIKEVKINELNLTYADLAFQPGLGLLFKVQNSSIALSFQRHILYWLFYDTGAINASAEGVNIHTVLHTTRDELGRLKISNISCDASIAKMKIKFTGTLGRVYDFLATFLTTGMRFLLNQQICPVMNHAGLVLINTLLETIPVRTEVDNYVGIDYSLLSDPVVTSRSLDMDFRGMFFELGNESNTLMNSAINPIVREYDRMVYLALSEYFFDSGLYSYYKAGLLNTICFQMPKDLEMLLRTTYFGIIMMINPALVEYPISLQLELNSAPKTTVKTSGVTVAITAIVTVMVLPPGKAPVQLSSMTMVRKKTSCLLMFYI
;
A
#
# COMPACT_ATOMS: atom_id res chain seq x y z
N MET A 1 10.62 61.90 16.22
CA MET A 1 10.65 60.62 15.48
C MET A 1 10.92 59.51 16.48
N VAL A 2 9.88 58.77 16.88
CA VAL A 2 9.99 57.59 17.75
C VAL A 2 9.66 56.39 16.85
N SER A 3 10.63 55.51 16.65
CA SER A 3 10.45 54.27 15.91
C SER A 3 10.18 53.16 16.93
N ILE A 4 8.96 52.61 16.91
CA ILE A 4 8.55 51.51 17.79
C ILE A 4 8.75 50.21 16.99
N LEU A 5 9.72 49.41 17.41
CA LEU A 5 9.99 48.09 16.86
C LEU A 5 9.03 47.08 17.53
N PHE A 6 8.01 46.61 16.80
CA PHE A 6 7.15 45.52 17.24
C PHE A 6 7.84 44.18 16.95
N LEU A 7 8.31 43.49 18.00
CA LEU A 7 8.67 42.07 17.94
C LEU A 7 7.38 41.24 18.02
N PHE A 8 6.98 40.59 16.93
CA PHE A 8 5.99 39.53 16.95
C PHE A 8 6.67 38.21 17.35
N PRO A 9 6.21 37.51 18.42
CA PRO A 9 6.67 36.17 18.69
C PRO A 9 6.03 35.21 17.68
N LEU A 10 6.86 34.59 16.84
CA LEU A 10 6.47 33.51 15.94
C LEU A 10 6.18 32.27 16.82
N ILE A 11 4.93 32.09 17.23
CA ILE A 11 4.50 30.83 17.83
C ILE A 11 4.46 29.81 16.70
N ALA A 12 5.55 29.06 16.54
CA ALA A 12 5.53 27.85 15.74
C ALA A 12 4.59 26.87 16.45
N ALA A 13 3.36 26.74 15.95
CA ALA A 13 2.51 25.62 16.30
C ALA A 13 3.24 24.35 15.84
N MET A 14 3.95 23.70 16.75
CA MET A 14 4.37 22.32 16.54
C MET A 14 3.08 21.50 16.51
N SER A 15 2.55 21.24 15.32
CA SER A 15 1.52 20.24 15.12
C SER A 15 2.11 18.92 15.64
N ALA A 16 1.62 18.45 16.78
CA ALA A 16 1.97 17.13 17.28
C ALA A 16 1.65 16.13 16.17
N GLU A 17 2.67 15.36 15.75
CA GLU A 17 2.52 14.37 14.70
C GLU A 17 1.53 13.30 15.18
N GLU A 18 0.50 13.04 14.38
CA GLU A 18 -0.53 12.07 14.71
C GLU A 18 0.09 10.66 14.79
N PRO A 19 -0.10 9.90 15.88
CA PRO A 19 0.47 8.56 15.99
C PRO A 19 -0.23 7.59 15.02
N PRO A 20 0.45 6.63 14.39
CA PRO A 20 -0.20 5.71 13.45
C PRO A 20 -1.12 4.71 14.15
N GLY A 21 -2.33 4.53 13.59
CA GLY A 21 -3.21 3.42 13.93
C GLY A 21 -2.67 2.09 13.42
N CYS A 22 -2.01 2.13 12.26
CA CYS A 22 -1.46 0.96 11.60
C CYS A 22 -0.09 1.29 11.00
N LYS A 23 0.90 0.42 11.22
CA LYS A 23 2.20 0.49 10.56
C LYS A 23 2.42 -0.75 9.73
N ILE A 24 2.79 -0.56 8.46
CA ILE A 24 3.15 -1.65 7.55
C ILE A 24 4.64 -1.55 7.25
N ARG A 25 5.34 -2.67 7.37
CA ARG A 25 6.76 -2.80 6.98
C ARG A 25 6.89 -3.85 5.89
N ILE A 26 7.51 -3.48 4.78
CA ILE A 26 7.94 -4.42 3.72
C ILE A 26 9.44 -4.63 3.87
N THR A 27 9.92 -5.87 3.86
CA THR A 27 11.34 -6.21 4.03
C THR A 27 11.99 -6.69 2.74
N ASN A 28 13.30 -6.97 2.78
CA ASN A 28 14.05 -7.55 1.67
C ASN A 28 13.42 -8.86 1.15
N ARG A 29 12.83 -9.68 2.02
CA ARG A 29 12.11 -10.90 1.61
C ARG A 29 10.89 -10.59 0.74
N GLY A 30 10.23 -9.47 0.98
CA GLY A 30 9.16 -8.98 0.11
C GLY A 30 9.69 -8.60 -1.27
N LEU A 31 10.83 -7.92 -1.33
CA LEU A 31 11.48 -7.57 -2.60
C LEU A 31 11.94 -8.81 -3.39
N GLU A 32 12.44 -9.84 -2.71
CA GLU A 32 12.81 -11.12 -3.34
C GLU A 32 11.63 -11.77 -4.07
N MET A 33 10.43 -11.71 -3.51
CA MET A 33 9.20 -12.21 -4.15
C MET A 33 8.80 -11.35 -5.36
N LEU A 34 8.92 -10.02 -5.26
CA LEU A 34 8.58 -9.09 -6.34
C LEU A 34 9.59 -9.06 -7.49
N LYS A 35 10.79 -9.62 -7.27
CA LYS A 35 11.90 -9.61 -8.21
C LYS A 35 11.52 -10.16 -9.59
N TYR A 36 10.87 -11.31 -9.63
CA TYR A 36 10.49 -11.97 -10.88
C TYR A 36 9.43 -11.18 -11.65
N GLU A 37 8.37 -10.72 -10.97
CA GLU A 37 7.30 -9.93 -11.60
C GLU A 37 7.83 -8.58 -12.09
N THR A 38 8.73 -7.95 -11.33
CA THR A 38 9.36 -6.69 -11.75
C THR A 38 10.24 -6.90 -12.98
N GLN A 39 11.01 -7.98 -13.02
CA GLN A 39 11.82 -8.33 -14.19
C GLN A 39 10.94 -8.53 -15.42
N LYS A 40 9.85 -9.27 -15.30
CA LYS A 40 8.90 -9.52 -16.38
C LYS A 40 8.26 -8.22 -16.89
N PHE A 41 7.81 -7.36 -15.98
CA PHE A 41 7.26 -6.04 -16.30
C PHE A 41 8.28 -5.19 -17.08
N VAL A 42 9.53 -5.13 -16.63
CA VAL A 42 10.59 -4.37 -17.32
C VAL A 42 10.91 -4.94 -18.70
N VAL A 43 10.89 -6.27 -18.87
CA VAL A 43 11.09 -6.90 -20.19
C VAL A 43 9.97 -6.49 -21.15
N GLU A 44 8.71 -6.46 -20.69
CA GLU A 44 7.56 -6.05 -21.50
C GLU A 44 7.68 -4.58 -21.95
N GLU A 45 7.96 -3.68 -21.02
CA GLU A 45 8.12 -2.25 -21.31
C GLU A 45 9.29 -1.97 -22.26
N LEU A 46 10.46 -2.57 -22.01
CA LEU A 46 11.62 -2.36 -22.86
C LEU A 46 11.48 -3.02 -24.25
N SER A 47 10.71 -4.09 -24.37
CA SER A 47 10.44 -4.71 -25.69
C SER A 47 9.62 -3.79 -26.60
N ASN A 48 8.85 -2.87 -26.02
CA ASN A 48 8.03 -1.88 -26.74
C ASN A 48 8.78 -0.58 -27.07
N ILE A 49 10.10 -0.51 -26.87
CA ILE A 49 10.89 0.67 -27.29
C ILE A 49 10.73 0.91 -28.80
N THR A 50 10.37 2.14 -29.15
CA THR A 50 10.36 2.60 -30.53
C THR A 50 11.66 3.35 -30.83
N MET A 51 12.42 2.86 -31.80
CA MET A 51 13.65 3.51 -32.24
C MET A 51 13.40 4.35 -33.50
N PRO A 52 13.92 5.58 -33.56
CA PRO A 52 13.78 6.41 -34.76
C PRO A 52 14.55 5.82 -35.95
N GLU A 53 14.08 6.14 -37.15
CA GLU A 53 14.79 5.81 -38.38
C GLU A 53 16.16 6.51 -38.41
N MET A 54 17.23 5.76 -38.66
CA MET A 54 18.58 6.32 -38.76
C MET A 54 19.00 6.41 -40.22
N LYS A 55 19.43 7.60 -40.66
CA LYS A 55 19.94 7.85 -42.00
C LYS A 55 21.28 8.57 -41.93
N GLY A 56 22.16 8.31 -42.89
CA GLY A 56 23.39 9.08 -43.02
C GLY A 56 24.06 8.86 -44.37
N LYS A 57 24.95 9.79 -44.71
CA LYS A 57 25.73 9.79 -45.95
C LYS A 57 27.17 10.16 -45.64
N GLU A 58 28.11 9.35 -46.10
CA GLU A 58 29.54 9.59 -45.94
C GLU A 58 30.27 9.23 -47.25
N GLY A 59 30.68 10.24 -48.01
CA GLY A 59 31.24 10.03 -49.36
C GLY A 59 30.27 9.33 -50.32
N HIS A 60 30.68 8.19 -50.88
CA HIS A 60 29.85 7.35 -51.75
C HIS A 60 28.92 6.40 -50.99
N PHE A 61 28.92 6.49 -49.67
CA PHE A 61 28.14 5.63 -48.79
C PHE A 61 26.85 6.33 -48.34
N GLN A 62 25.71 5.67 -48.48
CA GLN A 62 24.43 6.10 -47.93
C GLN A 62 23.80 4.91 -47.19
N TYR A 63 23.29 5.15 -46.00
CA TYR A 63 22.55 4.13 -45.26
C TYR A 63 21.23 4.64 -44.72
N THR A 64 20.33 3.69 -44.53
CA THR A 64 19.05 3.87 -43.86
C THR A 64 18.75 2.61 -43.06
N ILE A 65 18.54 2.78 -41.75
CA ILE A 65 18.10 1.72 -40.84
C ILE A 65 16.67 2.01 -40.43
N LYS A 66 15.79 1.04 -40.67
CA LYS A 66 14.36 1.10 -40.39
C LYS A 66 13.94 -0.07 -39.52
N GLU A 67 12.78 0.07 -38.89
CA GLU A 67 12.07 -1.03 -38.20
C GLU A 67 12.96 -1.77 -37.20
N VAL A 68 13.63 -1.04 -36.32
CA VAL A 68 14.40 -1.67 -35.25
C VAL A 68 13.40 -2.28 -34.26
N LYS A 69 13.53 -3.58 -34.02
CA LYS A 69 12.72 -4.35 -33.08
C LYS A 69 13.61 -5.03 -32.07
N ILE A 70 13.22 -4.97 -30.80
CA ILE A 70 13.83 -5.77 -29.74
C ILE A 70 13.14 -7.13 -29.76
N ASN A 71 13.91 -8.19 -29.96
CA ASN A 71 13.39 -9.55 -30.06
C ASN A 71 13.49 -10.30 -28.73
N GLU A 72 14.55 -10.03 -27.96
CA GLU A 72 14.82 -10.72 -26.71
C GLU A 72 15.63 -9.82 -25.76
N LEU A 73 15.24 -9.85 -24.48
CA LEU A 73 15.90 -9.13 -23.41
C LEU A 73 16.31 -10.13 -22.32
N ASN A 74 17.60 -10.43 -22.20
CA ASN A 74 18.11 -11.36 -21.20
C ASN A 74 18.68 -10.57 -20.01
N LEU A 75 17.85 -10.43 -18.97
CA LEU A 75 18.21 -9.76 -17.71
C LEU A 75 18.83 -10.78 -16.74
N THR A 76 20.07 -11.21 -17.00
CA THR A 76 20.71 -12.31 -16.26
C THR A 76 20.96 -11.97 -14.78
N TYR A 77 21.35 -10.72 -14.48
CA TYR A 77 21.61 -10.25 -13.12
C TYR A 77 20.74 -9.04 -12.81
N ALA A 78 19.45 -9.29 -12.58
CA ALA A 78 18.51 -8.31 -12.03
C ALA A 78 18.46 -8.42 -10.49
N ASP A 79 18.26 -7.31 -9.79
CA ASP A 79 18.06 -7.28 -8.34
C ASP A 79 17.18 -6.11 -7.88
N LEU A 80 16.56 -6.28 -6.72
CA LEU A 80 15.75 -5.27 -6.05
C LEU A 80 16.29 -5.03 -4.64
N ALA A 81 16.52 -3.77 -4.29
CA ALA A 81 17.04 -3.40 -2.98
C ALA A 81 16.41 -2.10 -2.47
N PHE A 82 16.47 -1.88 -1.16
CA PHE A 82 16.18 -0.58 -0.59
C PHE A 82 17.44 0.29 -0.61
N GLN A 83 17.30 1.53 -1.05
CA GLN A 83 18.34 2.54 -0.98
C GLN A 83 17.98 3.57 0.10
N PRO A 84 18.67 3.52 1.27
CA PRO A 84 18.34 4.37 2.41
C PRO A 84 18.24 5.85 2.06
N GLY A 85 17.14 6.48 2.47
CA GLY A 85 16.89 7.91 2.23
C GLY A 85 16.58 8.30 0.77
N LEU A 86 16.61 7.35 -0.18
CA LEU A 86 16.23 7.61 -1.57
C LEU A 86 14.96 6.86 -1.99
N GLY A 87 14.94 5.53 -1.93
CA GLY A 87 13.86 4.78 -2.55
C GLY A 87 14.11 3.30 -2.82
N LEU A 88 13.33 2.74 -3.74
CA LEU A 88 13.46 1.35 -4.21
C LEU A 88 14.40 1.31 -5.41
N LEU A 89 15.51 0.59 -5.28
CA LEU A 89 16.50 0.40 -6.34
C LEU A 89 16.19 -0.87 -7.12
N PHE A 90 15.96 -0.72 -8.43
CA PHE A 90 16.02 -1.80 -9.41
C PHE A 90 17.35 -1.71 -10.15
N LYS A 91 18.10 -2.81 -10.12
CA LYS A 91 19.45 -2.88 -10.67
C LYS A 91 19.58 -4.06 -11.61
N VAL A 92 20.09 -3.81 -12.80
CA VAL A 92 20.43 -4.81 -13.81
C VAL A 92 21.90 -4.67 -14.15
N GLN A 93 22.63 -5.78 -14.18
CA GLN A 93 24.05 -5.80 -14.55
C GLN A 93 24.35 -6.83 -15.63
N ASN A 94 25.29 -6.47 -16.51
CA ASN A 94 25.88 -7.36 -17.51
C ASN A 94 24.85 -8.16 -18.32
N SER A 95 23.75 -7.51 -18.68
CA SER A 95 22.65 -8.11 -19.45
C SER A 95 22.89 -7.98 -20.95
N SER A 96 22.04 -8.64 -21.75
CA SER A 96 22.10 -8.56 -23.21
C SER A 96 20.74 -8.30 -23.83
N ILE A 97 20.73 -7.49 -24.90
CA ILE A 97 19.54 -7.20 -25.70
C ILE A 97 19.81 -7.69 -27.12
N ALA A 98 18.93 -8.54 -27.65
CA ALA A 98 18.94 -8.94 -29.05
C ALA A 98 17.89 -8.15 -29.83
N LEU A 99 18.32 -7.57 -30.95
CA LEU A 99 17.50 -6.74 -31.80
C LEU A 99 17.69 -7.08 -33.27
N SER A 100 16.69 -6.78 -34.09
CA SER A 100 16.74 -6.89 -35.53
C SER A 100 16.29 -5.59 -36.18
N PHE A 101 16.79 -5.30 -37.37
CA PHE A 101 16.39 -4.12 -38.13
C PHE A 101 16.55 -4.35 -39.63
N GLN A 102 15.86 -3.54 -40.41
CA GLN A 102 16.00 -3.49 -41.87
C GLN A 102 17.10 -2.51 -42.24
N ARG A 103 18.13 -2.98 -42.94
CA ARG A 103 19.20 -2.14 -43.49
C ARG A 103 18.93 -1.87 -44.97
N HIS A 104 19.16 -0.63 -45.37
CA HIS A 104 19.27 -0.22 -46.76
C HIS A 104 20.58 0.53 -46.92
N ILE A 105 21.48 -0.04 -47.71
CA ILE A 105 22.83 0.47 -47.90
C ILE A 105 23.05 0.68 -49.39
N LEU A 106 23.55 1.85 -49.75
CA LEU A 106 23.98 2.20 -51.10
C LEU A 106 25.45 2.59 -51.05
N TYR A 107 26.28 1.84 -51.78
CA TYR A 107 27.70 2.13 -51.94
C TYR A 107 28.04 2.27 -53.43
N TRP A 108 28.33 3.50 -53.85
CA TRP A 108 28.60 3.89 -55.24
C TRP A 108 27.48 3.53 -56.25
N LEU A 109 27.35 2.26 -56.62
CA LEU A 109 26.32 1.71 -57.52
C LEU A 109 25.69 0.40 -57.00
N PHE A 110 26.16 -0.13 -55.86
CA PHE A 110 25.68 -1.36 -55.26
C PHE A 110 24.64 -1.07 -54.18
N TYR A 111 23.52 -1.78 -54.25
CA TYR A 111 22.46 -1.75 -53.24
C TYR A 111 22.51 -3.02 -52.43
N ASP A 112 22.46 -2.87 -51.11
CA ASP A 112 22.38 -3.98 -50.17
C ASP A 112 21.24 -3.73 -49.19
N THR A 113 20.21 -4.56 -49.27
CA THR A 113 18.98 -4.41 -48.50
C THR A 113 18.62 -5.72 -47.81
N GLY A 114 18.26 -5.66 -46.53
CA GLY A 114 17.77 -6.85 -45.83
C GLY A 114 17.70 -6.71 -44.32
N ALA A 115 17.17 -7.74 -43.68
CA ALA A 115 17.14 -7.84 -42.23
C ALA A 115 18.53 -8.21 -41.70
N ILE A 116 18.91 -7.60 -40.58
CA ILE A 116 20.16 -7.93 -39.88
C ILE A 116 19.91 -8.00 -38.38
N ASN A 117 20.60 -8.95 -37.75
CA ASN A 117 20.55 -9.14 -36.30
C ASN A 117 21.71 -8.42 -35.64
N ALA A 118 21.41 -7.77 -34.52
CA ALA A 118 22.37 -7.13 -33.66
C ALA A 118 22.14 -7.51 -32.20
N SER A 119 23.16 -7.31 -31.39
CA SER A 119 23.11 -7.56 -29.96
C SER A 119 23.84 -6.46 -29.22
N ALA A 120 23.20 -5.91 -28.19
CA ALA A 120 23.84 -5.08 -27.19
C ALA A 120 24.27 -5.99 -26.02
N GLU A 121 25.53 -5.88 -25.61
CA GLU A 121 26.14 -6.66 -24.55
C GLU A 121 26.64 -5.74 -23.44
N GLY A 122 26.64 -6.26 -22.21
CA GLY A 122 27.05 -5.50 -21.04
C GLY A 122 26.08 -4.35 -20.76
N VAL A 123 24.78 -4.63 -20.82
CA VAL A 123 23.73 -3.67 -20.51
C VAL A 123 23.56 -3.59 -19.00
N ASN A 124 23.72 -2.37 -18.46
CA ASN A 124 23.49 -2.06 -17.06
C ASN A 124 22.38 -1.01 -16.95
N ILE A 125 21.43 -1.23 -16.05
CA ILE A 125 20.32 -0.31 -15.78
C ILE A 125 20.23 -0.13 -14.27
N HIS A 126 20.27 1.11 -13.81
CA HIS A 126 20.09 1.47 -12.41
C HIS A 126 18.92 2.45 -12.32
N THR A 127 17.83 2.02 -11.69
CA THR A 127 16.62 2.82 -11.55
C THR A 127 16.23 2.89 -10.08
N VAL A 128 16.07 4.11 -9.55
CA VAL A 128 15.61 4.36 -8.19
C VAL A 128 14.24 5.02 -8.23
N LEU A 129 13.26 4.37 -7.61
CA LEU A 129 11.90 4.88 -7.45
C LEU A 129 11.76 5.60 -6.10
N HIS A 130 11.43 6.88 -6.13
CA HIS A 130 11.18 7.68 -4.93
C HIS A 130 9.71 7.62 -4.57
N THR A 131 9.40 7.19 -3.35
CA THR A 131 8.03 7.06 -2.83
C THR A 131 7.69 8.21 -1.89
N THR A 132 6.53 8.82 -2.05
CA THR A 132 6.02 9.86 -1.14
C THR A 132 4.53 9.66 -0.89
N ARG A 133 4.02 10.40 0.07
CA ARG A 133 2.59 10.60 0.29
C ARG A 133 2.08 11.72 -0.63
N ASP A 134 0.88 11.57 -1.18
CA ASP A 134 0.17 12.65 -1.87
C ASP A 134 -0.75 13.46 -0.93
N GLU A 135 -1.36 14.54 -1.42
CA GLU A 135 -2.24 15.39 -0.61
C GLU A 135 -3.48 14.68 -0.07
N LEU A 136 -3.88 13.57 -0.68
CA LEU A 136 -5.03 12.74 -0.28
C LEU A 136 -4.62 11.60 0.67
N GLY A 137 -3.34 11.46 1.01
CA GLY A 137 -2.83 10.38 1.86
C GLY A 137 -2.58 9.06 1.13
N ARG A 138 -2.45 9.06 -0.21
CA ARG A 138 -2.09 7.89 -1.02
C ARG A 138 -0.58 7.73 -1.14
N LEU A 139 -0.15 6.49 -1.35
CA LEU A 139 1.21 6.18 -1.78
C LEU A 139 1.39 6.56 -3.25
N LYS A 140 2.45 7.30 -3.56
CA LYS A 140 2.78 7.71 -4.93
C LYS A 140 4.27 7.61 -5.20
N ILE A 141 4.64 7.31 -6.44
CA ILE A 141 5.99 7.51 -6.96
C ILE A 141 6.14 8.98 -7.37
N SER A 142 6.94 9.75 -6.64
CA SER A 142 7.13 11.19 -6.87
C SER A 142 8.16 11.48 -7.94
N ASN A 143 9.22 10.68 -7.98
CA ASN A 143 10.34 10.85 -8.88
C ASN A 143 11.00 9.50 -9.20
N ILE A 144 11.74 9.48 -10.30
CA ILE A 144 12.53 8.34 -10.74
C ILE A 144 13.90 8.82 -11.19
N SER A 145 14.95 8.20 -10.66
CA SER A 145 16.32 8.40 -11.12
C SER A 145 16.72 7.19 -11.97
N CYS A 146 17.10 7.40 -13.23
CA CYS A 146 17.51 6.33 -14.12
C CYS A 146 18.89 6.60 -14.73
N ASP A 147 19.77 5.61 -14.65
CA ASP A 147 21.04 5.55 -15.36
C ASP A 147 21.11 4.23 -16.15
N ALA A 148 21.34 4.32 -17.45
CA ALA A 148 21.44 3.16 -18.33
C ALA A 148 22.71 3.25 -19.18
N SER A 149 23.43 2.14 -19.28
CA SER A 149 24.65 2.06 -20.08
C SER A 149 24.78 0.73 -20.81
N ILE A 150 25.30 0.80 -22.02
CA ILE A 150 25.61 -0.35 -22.87
C ILE A 150 27.11 -0.34 -23.15
N ALA A 151 27.79 -1.41 -22.76
CA ALA A 151 29.22 -1.56 -22.94
C ALA A 151 29.59 -1.73 -24.42
N LYS A 152 28.92 -2.65 -25.13
CA LYS A 152 29.24 -2.97 -26.52
C LYS A 152 28.00 -3.27 -27.34
N MET A 153 28.07 -2.94 -28.62
CA MET A 153 27.08 -3.37 -29.61
C MET A 153 27.78 -4.19 -30.70
N LYS A 154 27.17 -5.30 -31.10
CA LYS A 154 27.64 -6.20 -32.15
C LYS A 154 26.57 -6.33 -33.21
N ILE A 155 26.98 -6.23 -34.48
CA ILE A 155 26.11 -6.42 -35.63
C ILE A 155 26.69 -7.57 -36.45
N LYS A 156 25.87 -8.56 -36.80
CA LYS A 156 26.30 -9.69 -37.63
C LYS A 156 26.02 -9.40 -39.09
N PHE A 157 26.99 -8.83 -39.80
CA PHE A 157 26.89 -8.69 -41.25
C PHE A 157 27.11 -10.04 -41.94
N THR A 158 26.16 -10.45 -42.76
CA THR A 158 26.27 -11.65 -43.62
C THR A 158 26.48 -11.21 -45.06
N GLY A 159 27.61 -11.56 -45.68
CA GLY A 159 27.91 -11.20 -47.08
C GLY A 159 29.39 -11.32 -47.45
N THR A 160 29.74 -11.06 -48.72
CA THR A 160 31.09 -11.21 -49.30
C THR A 160 31.98 -9.97 -49.21
N LEU A 161 31.45 -8.82 -48.78
CA LEU A 161 32.12 -7.51 -48.75
C LEU A 161 32.70 -7.14 -47.35
N GLY A 162 33.47 -8.04 -46.74
CA GLY A 162 33.96 -7.94 -45.35
C GLY A 162 34.53 -6.58 -44.93
N ARG A 163 35.45 -5.99 -45.71
CA ARG A 163 36.10 -4.71 -45.36
C ARG A 163 35.14 -3.51 -45.33
N VAL A 164 34.11 -3.50 -46.18
CA VAL A 164 33.09 -2.44 -46.18
C VAL A 164 32.21 -2.57 -44.95
N TYR A 165 31.92 -3.80 -44.54
CA TYR A 165 31.16 -4.09 -43.32
C TYR A 165 31.91 -3.74 -42.04
N ASP A 166 33.25 -3.80 -41.98
CA ASP A 166 34.02 -3.45 -40.78
C ASP A 166 33.93 -1.94 -40.44
N PHE A 167 34.08 -1.08 -41.45
CA PHE A 167 33.89 0.36 -41.28
C PHE A 167 32.45 0.68 -40.87
N LEU A 168 31.49 0.05 -41.56
CA LEU A 168 30.07 0.20 -41.29
C LEU A 168 29.65 -0.26 -39.91
N ALA A 169 30.18 -1.39 -39.47
CA ALA A 169 29.92 -1.93 -38.16
C ALA A 169 30.30 -0.90 -37.11
N THR A 170 31.46 -0.25 -37.23
CA THR A 170 31.96 0.71 -36.23
C THR A 170 31.05 1.93 -36.10
N PHE A 171 30.64 2.53 -37.23
CA PHE A 171 29.78 3.70 -37.21
C PHE A 171 28.35 3.37 -36.74
N LEU A 172 27.74 2.31 -37.30
CA LEU A 172 26.37 1.91 -36.98
C LEU A 172 26.23 1.38 -35.55
N THR A 173 27.23 0.63 -35.04
CA THR A 173 27.23 0.19 -33.63
C THR A 173 27.31 1.36 -32.68
N THR A 174 28.09 2.41 -32.99
CA THR A 174 28.20 3.59 -32.14
C THR A 174 26.89 4.37 -32.10
N GLY A 175 26.30 4.65 -33.27
CA GLY A 175 25.03 5.38 -33.36
C GLY A 175 23.86 4.63 -32.71
N MET A 176 23.71 3.34 -32.98
CA MET A 176 22.66 2.54 -32.37
C MET A 176 22.86 2.36 -30.86
N ARG A 177 24.10 2.19 -30.38
CA ARG A 177 24.40 2.14 -28.95
C ARG A 177 23.99 3.43 -28.26
N PHE A 178 24.29 4.58 -28.87
CA PHE A 178 23.90 5.89 -28.34
C PHE A 178 22.38 6.03 -28.27
N LEU A 179 21.66 5.74 -29.37
CA LEU A 179 20.21 5.86 -29.41
C LEU A 179 19.51 4.89 -28.45
N LEU A 180 19.98 3.64 -28.37
CA LEU A 180 19.38 2.66 -27.47
C LEU A 180 19.60 3.05 -26.00
N ASN A 181 20.79 3.52 -25.63
CA ASN A 181 21.05 4.09 -24.30
C ASN A 181 20.09 5.23 -23.97
N GLN A 182 19.82 6.11 -24.95
CA GLN A 182 18.93 7.26 -24.78
C GLN A 182 17.46 6.87 -24.63
N GLN A 183 17.03 5.73 -25.18
CA GLN A 183 15.63 5.28 -25.14
C GLN A 183 15.27 4.47 -23.89
N ILE A 184 16.22 3.79 -23.25
CA ILE A 184 15.95 2.95 -22.06
C ILE A 184 15.34 3.78 -20.92
N CYS A 185 15.99 4.88 -20.51
CA CYS A 185 15.52 5.65 -19.36
C CYS A 185 14.17 6.35 -19.56
N PRO A 186 13.85 6.95 -20.72
CA PRO A 186 12.49 7.46 -20.97
C PRO A 186 11.39 6.41 -20.80
N VAL A 187 11.61 5.18 -21.28
CA VAL A 187 10.64 4.08 -21.10
C VAL A 187 10.53 3.68 -19.63
N MET A 188 11.66 3.52 -18.93
CA MET A 188 11.65 3.23 -17.49
C MET A 188 10.96 4.34 -16.69
N ASN A 189 11.16 5.60 -17.07
CA ASN A 189 10.53 6.75 -16.42
C ASN A 189 9.01 6.75 -16.64
N HIS A 190 8.56 6.44 -17.86
CA HIS A 190 7.14 6.29 -18.14
C HIS A 190 6.52 5.14 -17.34
N ALA A 191 7.17 3.98 -17.34
CA ALA A 191 6.71 2.81 -16.59
C ALA A 191 6.60 3.10 -15.08
N GLY A 192 7.61 3.76 -14.49
CA GLY A 192 7.62 4.08 -13.07
C GLY A 192 6.68 5.20 -12.65
N LEU A 193 6.63 6.31 -13.41
CA LEU A 193 5.84 7.49 -13.03
C LEU A 193 4.38 7.44 -13.48
N VAL A 194 4.08 6.73 -14.56
CA VAL A 194 2.72 6.65 -15.10
C VAL A 194 2.10 5.32 -14.73
N LEU A 195 2.63 4.20 -15.23
CA LEU A 195 1.98 2.90 -15.10
C LEU A 195 1.89 2.43 -13.64
N ILE A 196 2.99 2.51 -12.87
CA ILE A 196 2.96 2.14 -11.45
C ILE A 196 2.04 3.07 -10.65
N ASN A 197 2.07 4.39 -10.91
CA ASN A 197 1.17 5.31 -10.22
C ASN A 197 -0.29 5.03 -10.54
N THR A 198 -0.64 4.71 -11.80
CA THR A 198 -2.01 4.30 -12.15
C THR A 198 -2.46 3.08 -11.36
N LEU A 199 -1.57 2.11 -11.11
CA LEU A 199 -1.87 0.97 -10.24
C LEU A 199 -2.01 1.37 -8.78
N LEU A 200 -1.12 2.21 -8.25
CA LEU A 200 -1.20 2.70 -6.87
C LEU A 200 -2.46 3.52 -6.60
N GLU A 201 -2.95 4.26 -7.60
CA GLU A 201 -4.20 5.03 -7.51
C GLU A 201 -5.44 4.15 -7.36
N THR A 202 -5.37 2.86 -7.71
CA THR A 202 -6.49 1.91 -7.49
C THR A 202 -6.69 1.55 -6.03
N ILE A 203 -5.71 1.81 -5.16
CA ILE A 203 -5.77 1.49 -3.73
C ILE A 203 -6.59 2.59 -3.03
N PRO A 204 -7.79 2.27 -2.48
CA PRO A 204 -8.63 3.27 -1.87
C PRO A 204 -8.03 3.74 -0.53
N VAL A 205 -8.01 5.07 -0.33
CA VAL A 205 -7.64 5.67 0.97
C VAL A 205 -8.71 5.39 2.02
N ARG A 206 -9.98 5.51 1.62
CA ARG A 206 -11.13 5.25 2.46
C ARG A 206 -12.00 4.20 1.80
N THR A 207 -12.43 3.21 2.57
CA THR A 207 -13.29 2.13 2.07
C THR A 207 -14.34 1.76 3.10
N GLU A 208 -15.52 1.40 2.64
CA GLU A 208 -16.60 0.92 3.49
C GLU A 208 -16.28 -0.53 3.91
N VAL A 209 -16.39 -0.80 5.21
CA VAL A 209 -16.24 -2.16 5.76
C VAL A 209 -17.60 -2.86 5.70
N ASP A 210 -18.65 -2.13 6.07
CA ASP A 210 -20.04 -2.54 5.97
C ASP A 210 -20.96 -1.31 5.79
N ASN A 211 -22.27 -1.50 5.91
CA ASN A 211 -23.26 -0.44 5.73
C ASN A 211 -23.25 0.67 6.82
N TYR A 212 -22.39 0.56 7.83
CA TYR A 212 -22.38 1.46 9.00
C TYR A 212 -21.01 2.08 9.24
N VAL A 213 -19.94 1.35 8.95
CA VAL A 213 -18.57 1.74 9.29
C VAL A 213 -17.66 1.68 8.07
N GLY A 214 -16.86 2.73 7.89
CA GLY A 214 -15.74 2.78 6.95
C GLY A 214 -14.39 2.78 7.68
N ILE A 215 -13.32 2.59 6.92
CA ILE A 215 -11.94 2.65 7.41
C ILE A 215 -11.10 3.58 6.54
N ASP A 216 -10.25 4.37 7.21
CA ASP A 216 -9.31 5.31 6.64
C ASP A 216 -7.87 4.77 6.75
N TYR A 217 -7.31 4.41 5.59
CA TYR A 217 -5.93 3.98 5.36
C TYR A 217 -5.08 5.09 4.73
N SER A 218 -5.33 6.37 5.03
CA SER A 218 -4.43 7.46 4.63
C SER A 218 -3.05 7.31 5.27
N LEU A 219 -2.01 7.54 4.48
CA LEU A 219 -0.65 7.70 4.98
C LEU A 219 -0.55 8.99 5.82
N LEU A 220 0.12 8.90 6.95
CA LEU A 220 0.35 10.04 7.85
C LEU A 220 1.59 10.84 7.46
N SER A 221 2.59 10.17 6.90
CA SER A 221 3.87 10.73 6.49
C SER A 221 4.38 10.07 5.20
N ASP A 222 5.47 10.60 4.64
CA ASP A 222 6.17 9.91 3.56
C ASP A 222 6.71 8.55 4.02
N PRO A 223 6.73 7.53 3.15
CA PRO A 223 7.32 6.23 3.47
C PRO A 223 8.80 6.35 3.82
N VAL A 224 9.22 5.64 4.86
CA VAL A 224 10.61 5.66 5.34
C VAL A 224 11.37 4.45 4.81
N VAL A 225 12.37 4.71 3.98
CA VAL A 225 13.22 3.68 3.37
C VAL A 225 14.52 3.53 4.16
N THR A 226 14.74 2.34 4.72
CA THR A 226 15.97 1.93 5.39
C THR A 226 16.76 0.96 4.52
N SER A 227 17.90 0.43 4.98
CA SER A 227 18.66 -0.57 4.20
C SER A 227 18.01 -1.95 4.14
N ARG A 228 16.95 -2.19 4.92
CA ARG A 228 16.30 -3.51 5.05
C ARG A 228 14.79 -3.47 4.94
N SER A 229 14.20 -2.28 4.93
CA SER A 229 12.75 -2.12 4.90
C SER A 229 12.27 -0.81 4.29
N LEU A 230 11.02 -0.87 3.83
CA LEU A 230 10.14 0.26 3.58
C LEU A 230 9.06 0.26 4.66
N ASP A 231 9.03 1.31 5.47
CA ASP A 231 8.08 1.47 6.57
C ASP A 231 7.05 2.55 6.19
N MET A 232 5.76 2.24 6.38
CA MET A 232 4.64 3.10 6.05
C MET A 232 3.72 3.24 7.26
N ASP A 233 3.45 4.49 7.64
CA ASP A 233 2.61 4.83 8.79
C ASP A 233 1.24 5.28 8.30
N PHE A 234 0.21 4.50 8.64
CA PHE A 234 -1.17 4.68 8.22
C PHE A 234 -2.03 5.17 9.40
N ARG A 235 -3.02 6.00 9.07
CA ARG A 235 -4.04 6.47 10.01
C ARG A 235 -4.76 5.30 10.67
N GLY A 236 -5.21 4.32 9.88
CA GLY A 236 -5.80 3.08 10.37
C GLY A 236 -6.99 3.33 11.30
N MET A 237 -7.89 4.23 10.91
CA MET A 237 -8.98 4.70 11.74
C MET A 237 -10.31 4.29 11.15
N PHE A 238 -11.18 3.70 11.96
CA PHE A 238 -12.57 3.48 11.56
C PHE A 238 -13.42 4.73 11.83
N PHE A 239 -14.44 4.94 11.00
CA PHE A 239 -15.39 6.04 11.12
C PHE A 239 -16.82 5.57 10.82
N GLU A 240 -17.80 6.22 11.44
CA GLU A 240 -19.21 5.95 11.20
C GLU A 240 -19.67 6.64 9.90
N LEU A 241 -20.35 5.92 9.00
CA LEU A 241 -20.83 6.48 7.73
C LEU A 241 -21.96 7.50 7.92
N GLY A 242 -22.78 7.35 8.96
CA GLY A 242 -23.87 8.28 9.29
C GLY A 242 -23.39 9.64 9.83
N ASN A 243 -22.19 9.68 10.41
CA ASN A 243 -21.58 10.91 10.92
C ASN A 243 -20.05 10.81 10.96
N GLU A 244 -19.41 11.02 9.82
CA GLU A 244 -17.95 10.88 9.67
C GLU A 244 -17.13 11.85 10.55
N SER A 245 -17.73 12.96 11.00
CA SER A 245 -17.04 13.95 11.83
C SER A 245 -16.82 13.47 13.27
N ASN A 246 -17.64 12.51 13.72
CA ASN A 246 -17.62 12.00 15.08
C ASN A 246 -16.60 10.86 15.21
N THR A 247 -15.32 11.23 15.34
CA THR A 247 -14.20 10.28 15.44
C THR A 247 -13.63 10.22 16.84
N LEU A 248 -12.91 9.14 17.13
CA LEU A 248 -12.14 9.00 18.36
C LEU A 248 -10.81 9.76 18.21
N MET A 249 -10.44 10.57 19.21
CA MET A 249 -9.13 11.21 19.23
C MET A 249 -8.03 10.18 19.47
N ASN A 250 -7.01 10.20 18.63
CA ASN A 250 -5.89 9.26 18.73
C ASN A 250 -4.92 9.67 19.85
N SER A 251 -4.77 8.78 20.83
CA SER A 251 -3.83 8.91 21.95
C SER A 251 -3.01 7.63 22.15
N ALA A 252 -3.03 6.72 21.17
CA ALA A 252 -2.31 5.46 21.27
C ALA A 252 -0.80 5.65 21.10
N ILE A 253 -0.05 4.70 21.64
CA ILE A 253 1.39 4.62 21.49
C ILE A 253 1.72 4.09 20.08
N ASN A 254 2.76 4.66 19.46
CA ASN A 254 3.22 4.21 18.16
C ASN A 254 3.57 2.71 18.17
N PRO A 255 3.02 1.92 17.24
CA PRO A 255 3.38 0.51 17.09
C PRO A 255 4.84 0.37 16.65
N ILE A 256 5.58 -0.57 17.25
CA ILE A 256 7.00 -0.83 16.97
C ILE A 256 7.14 -2.23 16.36
N VAL A 257 7.80 -2.30 15.20
CA VAL A 257 8.21 -3.55 14.55
C VAL A 257 9.72 -3.69 14.65
N ARG A 258 10.23 -4.81 15.17
CA ARG A 258 11.68 -5.04 15.35
C ARG A 258 12.23 -6.13 14.44
N GLU A 259 11.35 -6.96 13.91
CA GLU A 259 11.66 -8.16 13.16
C GLU A 259 11.78 -7.89 11.65
N TYR A 260 12.50 -8.78 10.95
CA TYR A 260 12.79 -8.71 9.51
C TYR A 260 12.78 -10.08 8.81
N ASP A 261 12.36 -11.16 9.48
CA ASP A 261 12.31 -12.53 8.96
C ASP A 261 11.10 -12.82 8.03
N ARG A 262 10.12 -11.92 7.91
CA ARG A 262 8.93 -12.07 7.05
C ARG A 262 8.89 -11.00 5.97
N MET A 263 8.12 -11.25 4.90
CA MET A 263 7.98 -10.33 3.77
C MET A 263 7.33 -9.01 4.19
N VAL A 264 6.24 -9.12 4.98
CA VAL A 264 5.44 -8.00 5.43
C VAL A 264 5.17 -8.14 6.92
N TYR A 265 5.21 -7.03 7.65
CA TYR A 265 4.72 -6.92 9.02
C TYR A 265 3.61 -5.89 9.08
N LEU A 266 2.58 -6.23 9.84
CA LEU A 266 1.48 -5.36 10.19
C LEU A 266 1.52 -5.15 11.71
N ALA A 267 1.58 -3.89 12.14
CA ALA A 267 1.51 -3.55 13.55
C ALA A 267 0.35 -2.59 13.78
N LEU A 268 -0.59 -3.03 14.62
CA LEU A 268 -1.85 -2.33 14.90
C LEU A 268 -1.78 -1.76 16.30
N SER A 269 -2.11 -0.49 16.46
CA SER A 269 -2.18 0.16 17.77
C SER A 269 -3.54 -0.10 18.43
N GLU A 270 -3.65 0.19 19.73
CA GLU A 270 -4.93 0.12 20.44
C GLU A 270 -5.99 1.02 19.79
N TYR A 271 -5.56 2.15 19.21
CA TYR A 271 -6.43 3.09 18.51
C TYR A 271 -7.12 2.48 17.28
N PHE A 272 -6.45 1.57 16.56
CA PHE A 272 -7.07 0.87 15.43
C PHE A 272 -8.33 0.11 15.88
N PHE A 273 -8.24 -0.62 17.00
CA PHE A 273 -9.37 -1.38 17.54
C PHE A 273 -10.42 -0.47 18.20
N ASP A 274 -9.96 0.52 18.97
CA ASP A 274 -10.85 1.42 19.69
C ASP A 274 -11.67 2.33 18.77
N SER A 275 -11.08 2.79 17.66
CA SER A 275 -11.83 3.55 16.65
C SER A 275 -12.95 2.70 16.05
N GLY A 276 -12.70 1.44 15.72
CA GLY A 276 -13.72 0.50 15.24
C GLY A 276 -14.87 0.32 16.23
N LEU A 277 -14.53 -0.04 17.47
CA LEU A 277 -15.53 -0.24 18.54
C LEU A 277 -16.32 1.03 18.84
N TYR A 278 -15.67 2.20 18.76
CA TYR A 278 -16.31 3.50 18.92
C TYR A 278 -17.28 3.79 17.77
N SER A 279 -16.90 3.57 16.51
CA SER A 279 -17.78 3.78 15.35
C SER A 279 -19.02 2.89 15.40
N TYR A 280 -18.87 1.60 15.75
CA TYR A 280 -20.01 0.69 15.93
C TYR A 280 -20.92 1.08 17.10
N TYR A 281 -20.34 1.60 18.18
CA TYR A 281 -21.10 2.15 19.30
C TYR A 281 -21.92 3.37 18.87
N LYS A 282 -21.33 4.29 18.10
CA LYS A 282 -22.01 5.51 17.62
C LYS A 282 -23.09 5.23 16.59
N ALA A 283 -22.87 4.24 15.72
CA ALA A 283 -23.87 3.73 14.78
C ALA A 283 -25.10 3.08 15.47
N GLY A 284 -25.06 2.91 16.80
CA GLY A 284 -26.16 2.35 17.58
C GLY A 284 -26.34 0.84 17.47
N LEU A 285 -25.46 0.16 16.74
CA LEU A 285 -25.47 -1.30 16.61
C LEU A 285 -25.19 -2.03 17.92
N LEU A 286 -24.53 -1.35 18.86
CA LEU A 286 -24.19 -1.88 20.17
C LEU A 286 -25.11 -1.34 21.29
N ASN A 287 -26.15 -0.57 20.97
CA ASN A 287 -26.89 0.20 21.97
C ASN A 287 -27.90 -0.60 22.78
N THR A 288 -28.69 -1.48 22.16
CA THR A 288 -29.72 -2.21 22.90
C THR A 288 -29.87 -3.62 22.36
N ILE A 289 -29.51 -4.61 23.18
CA ILE A 289 -29.80 -6.01 22.89
C ILE A 289 -30.78 -6.54 23.92
N CYS A 290 -31.98 -6.89 23.46
CA CYS A 290 -32.98 -7.55 24.27
C CYS A 290 -32.81 -9.06 24.14
N PHE A 291 -32.55 -9.73 25.26
CA PHE A 291 -32.52 -11.18 25.33
C PHE A 291 -33.73 -11.69 26.09
N GLN A 292 -34.43 -12.64 25.48
CA GLN A 292 -35.37 -13.45 26.22
C GLN A 292 -34.58 -14.40 27.12
N MET A 293 -34.91 -14.40 28.42
CA MET A 293 -34.17 -15.25 29.36
C MET A 293 -34.44 -16.73 29.09
N PRO A 294 -33.39 -17.58 29.19
CA PRO A 294 -33.58 -19.01 29.35
C PRO A 294 -34.40 -19.30 30.62
N LYS A 295 -35.30 -20.29 30.54
CA LYS A 295 -36.23 -20.65 31.63
C LYS A 295 -35.52 -20.96 32.95
N ASP A 296 -34.32 -21.54 32.90
CA ASP A 296 -33.55 -21.88 34.10
C ASP A 296 -33.06 -20.64 34.86
N LEU A 297 -32.60 -19.62 34.12
CA LEU A 297 -32.18 -18.34 34.69
C LEU A 297 -33.37 -17.54 35.22
N GLU A 298 -34.50 -17.61 34.51
CA GLU A 298 -35.75 -17.01 34.96
C GLU A 298 -36.23 -17.60 36.30
N MET A 299 -36.22 -18.93 36.45
CA MET A 299 -36.54 -19.58 37.72
C MET A 299 -35.57 -19.20 38.85
N LEU A 300 -34.27 -19.12 38.55
CA LEU A 300 -33.27 -18.72 39.54
C LEU A 300 -33.47 -17.28 40.02
N LEU A 301 -33.86 -16.36 39.13
CA LEU A 301 -34.14 -14.98 39.52
C LEU A 301 -35.43 -14.85 40.32
N ARG A 302 -36.48 -15.61 39.96
CA ARG A 302 -37.74 -15.69 40.71
C ARG A 302 -37.54 -16.20 42.14
N THR A 303 -36.56 -17.07 42.36
CA THR A 303 -36.26 -17.66 43.68
C THR A 303 -35.22 -16.87 44.49
N THR A 304 -34.64 -15.80 43.93
CA THR A 304 -33.60 -14.98 44.58
C THR A 304 -34.09 -13.56 44.87
N TYR A 305 -33.18 -12.57 44.93
CA TYR A 305 -33.47 -11.17 45.31
C TYR A 305 -34.62 -10.53 44.50
N PHE A 306 -34.78 -10.92 43.23
CA PHE A 306 -35.86 -10.42 42.38
C PHE A 306 -37.24 -10.96 42.75
N GLY A 307 -37.32 -12.17 43.33
CA GLY A 307 -38.57 -12.70 43.88
C GLY A 307 -39.15 -11.82 44.98
N ILE A 308 -38.30 -11.24 45.83
CA ILE A 308 -38.71 -10.30 46.89
C ILE A 308 -39.26 -9.01 46.26
N ILE A 309 -38.62 -8.49 45.22
CA ILE A 309 -39.09 -7.29 44.48
C ILE A 309 -40.45 -7.56 43.82
N MET A 310 -40.62 -8.74 43.21
CA MET A 310 -41.89 -9.15 42.62
C MET A 310 -43.01 -9.34 43.65
N MET A 311 -42.67 -9.74 44.89
CA MET A 311 -43.66 -9.85 45.98
C MET A 311 -44.20 -8.50 46.48
N ILE A 312 -43.51 -7.39 46.21
CA ILE A 312 -44.02 -6.03 46.51
C ILE A 312 -45.21 -5.68 45.59
N ASN A 313 -45.26 -6.26 44.39
CA ASN A 313 -46.38 -6.12 43.47
C ASN A 313 -46.73 -7.48 42.83
N PRO A 314 -47.60 -8.29 43.48
CA PRO A 314 -47.88 -9.67 43.07
C PRO A 314 -48.49 -9.79 41.66
N ALA A 315 -49.06 -8.70 41.11
CA ALA A 315 -49.55 -8.67 39.74
C ALA A 315 -48.43 -8.83 38.69
N LEU A 316 -47.17 -8.59 39.05
CA LEU A 316 -46.01 -8.69 38.15
C LEU A 316 -45.36 -10.08 38.12
N VAL A 317 -45.78 -11.00 39.02
CA VAL A 317 -45.16 -12.33 39.18
C VAL A 317 -45.41 -13.22 37.96
N GLU A 318 -46.56 -13.09 37.29
CA GLU A 318 -46.94 -14.02 36.20
C GLU A 318 -46.39 -13.62 34.83
N TYR A 319 -45.77 -12.44 34.72
CA TYR A 319 -45.32 -11.90 33.44
C TYR A 319 -43.88 -12.32 33.09
N PRO A 320 -43.56 -12.48 31.79
CA PRO A 320 -42.22 -12.87 31.36
C PRO A 320 -41.18 -11.79 31.63
N ILE A 321 -39.97 -12.23 32.01
CA ILE A 321 -38.82 -11.36 32.28
C ILE A 321 -37.96 -11.25 31.02
N SER A 322 -37.51 -10.04 30.71
CA SER A 322 -36.51 -9.77 29.67
C SER A 322 -35.29 -9.06 30.25
N LEU A 323 -34.12 -9.32 29.65
CA LEU A 323 -32.91 -8.56 29.89
C LEU A 323 -32.70 -7.58 28.75
N GLN A 324 -32.56 -6.31 29.10
CA GLN A 324 -32.07 -5.29 28.20
C GLN A 324 -30.63 -4.98 28.55
N LEU A 325 -29.72 -5.21 27.61
CA LEU A 325 -28.32 -4.84 27.71
C LEU A 325 -28.10 -3.55 26.92
N GLU A 326 -27.63 -2.52 27.59
CA GLU A 326 -27.28 -1.23 26.98
C GLU A 326 -25.82 -0.86 27.27
N LEU A 327 -25.05 -0.46 26.27
CA LEU A 327 -23.67 -0.02 26.51
C LEU A 327 -23.64 1.38 27.11
N ASN A 328 -22.99 1.49 28.28
CA ASN A 328 -22.81 2.78 28.96
C ASN A 328 -21.77 3.67 28.27
N SER A 329 -20.79 3.05 27.62
CA SER A 329 -19.73 3.73 26.87
C SER A 329 -19.15 2.82 25.79
N ALA A 330 -18.46 3.43 24.82
CA ALA A 330 -17.75 2.68 23.78
C ALA A 330 -16.75 1.68 24.41
N PRO A 331 -16.73 0.42 23.95
CA PRO A 331 -15.76 -0.56 24.43
C PRO A 331 -14.33 -0.10 24.18
N LYS A 332 -13.42 -0.46 25.10
CA LYS A 332 -11.99 -0.11 25.01
C LYS A 332 -11.11 -1.35 24.95
N THR A 333 -10.04 -1.25 24.20
CA THR A 333 -9.08 -2.32 23.92
C THR A 333 -7.80 -2.04 24.67
N THR A 334 -7.16 -3.10 25.16
CA THR A 334 -5.82 -3.04 25.71
C THR A 334 -4.99 -4.17 25.10
N VAL A 335 -3.86 -3.82 24.50
CA VAL A 335 -2.96 -4.76 23.85
C VAL A 335 -1.75 -4.98 24.76
N LYS A 336 -1.56 -6.24 25.18
CA LYS A 336 -0.41 -6.66 25.99
C LYS A 336 0.26 -7.87 25.34
N THR A 337 1.45 -8.21 25.81
CA THR A 337 2.14 -9.45 25.41
C THR A 337 1.34 -10.71 25.73
N SER A 338 0.42 -10.65 26.71
CA SER A 338 -0.50 -11.73 27.06
C SER A 338 -1.72 -11.86 26.12
N GLY A 339 -1.87 -10.97 25.14
CA GLY A 339 -3.00 -10.93 24.23
C GLY A 339 -3.79 -9.62 24.31
N VAL A 340 -4.95 -9.62 23.64
CA VAL A 340 -5.81 -8.44 23.52
C VAL A 340 -7.01 -8.58 24.45
N THR A 341 -7.24 -7.55 25.27
CA THR A 341 -8.37 -7.49 26.19
C THR A 341 -9.34 -6.39 25.77
N VAL A 342 -10.62 -6.74 25.61
CA VAL A 342 -11.69 -5.76 25.40
C VAL A 342 -12.47 -5.59 26.70
N ALA A 343 -12.59 -4.33 27.15
CA ALA A 343 -13.37 -3.93 28.31
C ALA A 343 -14.70 -3.33 27.86
N ILE A 344 -15.79 -3.97 28.29
CA ILE A 344 -17.16 -3.59 27.98
C ILE A 344 -17.83 -3.15 29.28
N THR A 345 -18.40 -1.95 29.28
CA THR A 345 -19.20 -1.44 30.40
C THR A 345 -20.64 -1.28 29.91
N ALA A 346 -21.54 -2.06 30.47
CA ALA A 346 -22.93 -2.12 30.06
C ALA A 346 -23.85 -1.98 31.27
N ILE A 347 -25.02 -1.42 31.07
CA ILE A 347 -26.14 -1.42 31.99
C ILE A 347 -27.03 -2.60 31.60
N VAL A 348 -27.28 -3.50 32.55
CA VAL A 348 -28.23 -4.61 32.41
C VAL A 348 -29.48 -4.23 33.17
N THR A 349 -30.56 -4.01 32.44
CA THR A 349 -31.87 -3.70 32.99
C THR A 349 -32.75 -4.96 32.93
N VAL A 350 -33.27 -5.36 34.09
CA VAL A 350 -34.22 -6.46 34.21
C VAL A 350 -35.62 -5.88 34.10
N MET A 351 -36.37 -6.29 33.08
CA MET A 351 -37.73 -5.82 32.82
C MET A 351 -38.73 -6.95 32.89
N VAL A 352 -39.95 -6.60 33.24
CA VAL A 352 -41.13 -7.46 33.13
C VAL A 352 -41.98 -6.96 31.97
N LEU A 353 -42.56 -7.88 31.20
CA LEU A 353 -43.36 -7.57 30.03
C LEU A 353 -44.83 -7.98 30.23
N PRO A 354 -45.70 -7.08 30.75
CA PRO A 354 -47.12 -7.37 30.89
C PRO A 354 -47.83 -7.38 29.52
N PRO A 355 -48.83 -8.24 29.30
CA PRO A 355 -49.56 -8.28 28.04
C PRO A 355 -50.35 -6.98 27.83
N GLY A 356 -50.17 -6.35 26.67
CA GLY A 356 -50.89 -5.13 26.29
C GLY A 356 -50.53 -3.86 27.07
N LYS A 357 -49.45 -3.88 27.87
CA LYS A 357 -48.93 -2.71 28.59
C LYS A 357 -47.44 -2.50 28.32
N ALA A 358 -46.94 -1.32 28.65
CA ALA A 358 -45.51 -1.01 28.53
C ALA A 358 -44.66 -1.89 29.48
N PRO A 359 -43.41 -2.22 29.10
CA PRO A 359 -42.45 -2.90 29.97
C PRO A 359 -42.27 -2.18 31.30
N VAL A 360 -42.14 -2.95 32.39
CA VAL A 360 -41.91 -2.43 33.75
C VAL A 360 -40.50 -2.81 34.20
N GLN A 361 -39.67 -1.83 34.52
CA GLN A 361 -38.33 -2.05 35.04
C GLN A 361 -38.37 -2.54 36.50
N LEU A 362 -37.69 -3.66 36.78
CA LEU A 362 -37.53 -4.19 38.14
C LEU A 362 -36.22 -3.76 38.81
N SER A 363 -35.12 -3.81 38.06
CA SER A 363 -33.80 -3.42 38.56
C SER A 363 -32.87 -3.08 37.40
N SER A 364 -31.79 -2.38 37.73
CA SER A 364 -30.72 -2.05 36.79
C SER A 364 -29.39 -2.22 37.49
N MET A 365 -28.42 -2.82 36.80
CA MET A 365 -27.08 -3.06 37.32
C MET A 365 -26.02 -2.71 36.27
N THR A 366 -24.92 -2.11 36.69
CA THR A 366 -23.77 -1.87 35.81
C THR A 366 -22.87 -3.11 35.79
N MET A 367 -22.76 -3.75 34.64
CA MET A 367 -21.87 -4.86 34.38
C MET A 367 -20.58 -4.37 33.70
N VAL A 368 -19.43 -4.71 34.28
CA VAL A 368 -18.12 -4.55 33.65
C VAL A 368 -17.59 -5.93 33.28
N ARG A 369 -17.42 -6.19 31.99
CA ARG A 369 -16.86 -7.45 31.49
C ARG A 369 -15.54 -7.18 30.77
N LYS A 370 -14.50 -7.89 31.16
CA LYS A 370 -13.22 -7.93 30.45
C LYS A 370 -13.07 -9.30 29.81
N LYS A 371 -12.91 -9.34 28.49
CA LYS A 371 -12.64 -10.59 27.76
C LYS A 371 -11.26 -10.49 27.13
N THR A 372 -10.40 -11.45 27.45
CA THR A 372 -9.06 -11.57 26.85
C THR A 372 -9.08 -12.67 25.81
N SER A 373 -8.65 -12.36 24.58
CA SER A 373 -8.40 -13.36 23.54
C SER A 373 -6.89 -13.44 23.30
N CYS A 374 -6.37 -14.67 23.20
CA CYS A 374 -4.97 -14.92 22.91
C CYS A 374 -4.69 -14.97 21.39
N LEU A 375 -5.72 -14.99 20.54
CA LEU A 375 -5.61 -15.00 19.08
C LEU A 375 -6.57 -13.96 18.48
N LEU A 376 -6.03 -12.99 17.74
CA LEU A 376 -6.74 -12.27 16.69
C LEU A 376 -6.29 -12.91 15.37
N MET A 377 -6.98 -13.95 14.93
CA MET A 377 -6.90 -14.37 13.54
C MET A 377 -7.72 -13.39 12.73
N PHE A 378 -7.05 -12.48 12.03
CA PHE A 378 -7.65 -11.81 10.89
C PHE A 378 -7.74 -12.86 9.78
N TYR A 379 -8.93 -13.43 9.57
CA TYR A 379 -9.23 -14.05 8.28
C TYR A 379 -9.49 -12.89 7.32
N ILE A 380 -8.53 -12.64 6.43
CA ILE A 380 -8.70 -11.79 5.25
C ILE A 380 -9.30 -12.67 4.16
#